data_AF-A0A382MTW8-F1
#
_entry.id   AF-A0A382MTW8-F1
#
_cell.length_a   1.000
_cell.length_b   1.000
_cell.length_c   1.000
_cell.angle_alpha   90.00
_cell.angle_beta   90.00
_cell.angle_gamma   90.00
#
_symmetry.space_group_name_H-M   'P 1'
#
loop_
_entity.id
_entity.type
_entity.pdbx_description
1 polymer ?
#
loop_
_entity_poly.entity_id
_entity_poly.type
_entity_poly.pdbx_seq_one_letter_code
_entity_poly.pdbx_strand_id
1 'polypeptide(L)'
;MFKGVLVGFGIMLASLVIPIVHYVAAPMSPFVAGFIGSGIANINQDGVIKFGGLMAGLMFIPVVVVLIIKFVFGVDEVIRIPTTWWVIIVVALIPYTWFGATVGALGGYMIRRNADK
;
A
#
# COMPACT_ATOMS: atom_id res chain seq x y z
N MET A 1 1.43 15.96 -5.46
CA MET A 1 0.92 14.85 -4.61
C MET A 1 0.16 13.77 -5.40
N PHE A 2 -0.98 14.07 -6.04
CA PHE A 2 -1.84 13.07 -6.69
C PHE A 2 -1.11 12.11 -7.65
N LYS A 3 -0.30 12.63 -8.58
CA LYS A 3 0.48 11.80 -9.51
C LYS A 3 1.39 10.79 -8.79
N GLY A 4 2.10 11.21 -7.75
CA GLY A 4 2.98 10.32 -6.99
C GLY A 4 2.23 9.28 -6.18
N VAL A 5 1.04 9.62 -5.66
CA VAL A 5 0.14 8.65 -4.99
C VAL A 5 -0.33 7.58 -5.99
N LEU A 6 -0.72 7.97 -7.20
CA LEU A 6 -1.12 7.01 -8.23
C LEU A 6 0.03 6.10 -8.67
N VAL A 7 1.25 6.63 -8.82
CA VAL A 7 2.43 5.81 -9.12
C VAL A 7 2.73 4.83 -7.99
N GLY A 8 2.72 5.30 -6.74
CA GLY A 8 2.89 4.43 -5.57
C GLY A 8 1.82 3.34 -5.52
N PHE A 9 0.56 3.68 -5.74
CA PHE A 9 -0.54 2.73 -5.78
C PHE A 9 -0.36 1.68 -6.90
N GLY A 10 0.06 2.12 -8.08
CA GLY A 10 0.40 1.22 -9.18
C GLY A 10 1.52 0.22 -8.83
N ILE A 11 2.56 0.66 -8.12
CA ILE A 11 3.64 -0.22 -7.62
C ILE A 11 3.08 -1.29 -6.67
N MET A 12 2.21 -0.90 -5.73
CA MET A 12 1.59 -1.85 -4.80
C MET A 12 0.71 -2.87 -5.53
N LEU A 13 -0.14 -2.42 -6.46
CA LEU A 13 -0.97 -3.32 -7.26
C LEU A 13 -0.14 -4.29 -8.10
N ALA A 14 0.90 -3.81 -8.77
CA ALA A 14 1.79 -4.67 -9.55
C ALA A 14 2.44 -5.73 -8.64
N SER A 15 2.88 -5.33 -7.44
CA SER A 15 3.53 -6.23 -6.48
C SER A 15 2.61 -7.33 -5.96
N LEU A 16 1.29 -7.10 -5.93
CA LEU A 16 0.30 -8.11 -5.54
C LEU A 16 0.14 -9.23 -6.58
N VAL A 17 0.47 -9.02 -7.85
CA VAL A 17 0.15 -9.97 -8.93
C VAL A 17 1.33 -10.89 -9.28
N ILE A 18 2.57 -10.58 -8.86
CA ILE A 18 3.76 -11.32 -9.28
C ILE A 18 3.96 -12.59 -8.42
N PRO A 19 3.67 -13.82 -8.90
CA PRO A 19 3.54 -14.99 -8.03
C PRO A 19 4.86 -15.43 -7.39
N ILE A 20 5.97 -15.35 -8.13
CA ILE A 20 7.28 -15.84 -7.70
C ILE A 20 7.83 -14.99 -6.54
N VAL A 21 7.61 -13.67 -6.59
CA VAL A 21 8.15 -12.74 -5.59
C VAL A 21 7.08 -12.18 -4.66
N HIS A 22 5.82 -12.58 -4.79
CA HIS A 22 4.69 -12.02 -4.03
C HIS A 22 4.98 -11.95 -2.52
N TYR A 23 5.53 -13.02 -1.95
CA TYR A 23 5.81 -13.14 -0.52
C TYR A 23 6.84 -12.13 0.02
N VAL A 24 7.62 -11.49 -0.87
CA VAL A 24 8.55 -10.41 -0.53
C VAL A 24 8.05 -9.08 -1.07
N ALA A 25 7.64 -9.06 -2.33
CA ALA A 25 7.19 -7.87 -3.03
C ALA A 25 5.94 -7.27 -2.39
N ALA A 26 4.90 -8.07 -2.09
CA ALA A 26 3.67 -7.53 -1.51
C ALA A 26 3.89 -6.89 -0.13
N PRO A 27 4.58 -7.53 0.84
CA PRO A 27 4.92 -6.88 2.11
C PRO A 27 5.82 -5.65 1.95
N MET A 28 6.83 -5.70 1.09
CA MET A 28 7.77 -4.58 0.93
C MET A 28 7.18 -3.42 0.11
N SER A 29 6.15 -3.69 -0.70
CA SER A 29 5.62 -2.72 -1.66
C SER A 29 5.16 -1.40 -1.05
N PRO A 30 4.52 -1.31 0.13
CA PRO A 30 4.11 -0.02 0.68
C PRO A 30 5.30 0.89 0.99
N PHE A 31 6.42 0.33 1.44
CA PHE A 31 7.65 1.08 1.71
C PHE A 31 8.27 1.60 0.42
N VAL A 32 8.41 0.73 -0.58
CA VAL A 32 8.99 1.09 -1.88
C VAL A 32 8.10 2.11 -2.61
N ALA A 33 6.79 1.88 -2.62
CA ALA A 33 5.80 2.79 -3.17
C ALA A 33 5.79 4.14 -2.45
N GLY A 34 5.89 4.13 -1.12
CA GLY A 34 6.06 5.33 -0.30
C GLY A 34 7.30 6.13 -0.70
N PHE A 35 8.44 5.45 -0.84
CA PHE A 35 9.70 6.07 -1.22
C PHE A 35 9.65 6.70 -2.61
N ILE A 36 9.31 5.90 -3.63
CA ILE A 36 9.30 6.34 -5.03
C ILE A 36 8.18 7.35 -5.27
N GLY A 37 6.95 7.04 -4.82
CA GLY A 37 5.78 7.87 -5.03
C GLY A 37 5.88 9.22 -4.33
N SER A 38 6.45 9.28 -3.12
CA SER A 38 6.69 10.55 -2.42
C SER A 38 7.72 11.44 -3.14
N GLY A 39 8.72 10.83 -3.77
CA GLY A 39 9.72 11.52 -4.59
C GLY A 39 9.09 12.17 -5.81
N ILE A 40 8.27 11.41 -6.55
CA ILE A 40 7.51 11.93 -7.70
C ILE A 40 6.52 13.02 -7.27
N ALA A 41 5.91 12.86 -6.10
CA ALA A 41 5.01 13.85 -5.53
C ALA A 41 5.71 15.13 -5.02
N ASN A 42 7.04 15.12 -4.93
CA ASN A 42 7.91 16.13 -4.33
C ASN A 42 7.35 16.66 -2.99
N ILE A 43 7.05 15.75 -2.08
CA ILE A 43 6.44 16.13 -0.80
C ILE A 43 7.48 16.75 0.16
N ASN A 44 7.01 17.72 0.95
CA ASN A 44 7.70 18.29 2.10
C ASN A 44 7.40 17.49 3.39
N GLN A 45 7.95 17.94 4.51
CA GLN A 45 7.78 17.28 5.82
C GLN A 45 6.30 17.08 6.20
N ASP A 46 5.47 18.12 6.02
CA ASP A 46 4.04 18.08 6.35
C ASP A 46 3.23 17.18 5.40
N GLY A 47 3.78 16.90 4.22
CA GLY A 47 3.18 16.03 3.22
C GLY A 47 3.37 14.54 3.51
N VAL A 48 4.30 14.14 4.38
CA VAL A 48 4.67 12.73 4.63
C VAL A 48 3.48 11.92 5.15
N ILE A 49 2.85 12.37 6.22
CA ILE A 49 1.70 11.68 6.83
C ILE A 49 0.49 11.71 5.89
N LYS A 50 0.26 12.84 5.19
CA LYS A 50 -0.83 12.99 4.23
C LYS A 50 -0.67 12.03 3.05
N PHE A 51 0.55 11.83 2.56
CA PHE A 51 0.86 10.89 1.49
C PHE A 51 0.53 9.46 1.91
N GLY A 52 1.00 9.03 3.10
CA GLY A 52 0.68 7.71 3.63
C GLY A 52 -0.82 7.50 3.84
N GLY A 53 -1.53 8.53 4.32
CA GLY A 53 -2.99 8.52 4.46
C GLY A 53 -3.71 8.29 3.14
N LEU A 54 -3.33 8.99 2.07
CA LEU A 54 -3.92 8.81 0.75
C LEU A 54 -3.62 7.43 0.15
N MET A 55 -2.40 6.92 0.34
CA MET A 55 -2.01 5.57 -0.09
C MET A 55 -2.85 4.49 0.59
N ALA A 56 -3.07 4.61 1.91
CA ALA A 56 -3.94 3.71 2.65
C ALA A 56 -5.40 3.82 2.20
N GLY A 57 -5.86 5.05 1.95
CA GLY A 57 -7.18 5.33 1.37
C GLY A 57 -7.42 4.59 0.04
N LEU A 58 -6.44 4.60 -0.87
CA LEU A 58 -6.56 3.86 -2.13
C LEU A 58 -6.55 2.35 -1.94
N MET A 59 -5.84 1.83 -0.94
CA MET A 59 -5.85 0.39 -0.63
C MET A 59 -7.18 -0.13 -0.09
N PHE A 60 -8.12 0.75 0.32
CA PHE A 60 -9.50 0.32 0.56
C PHE A 60 -10.16 -0.26 -0.69
N ILE A 61 -9.81 0.21 -1.89
CA ILE A 61 -10.43 -0.25 -3.14
C ILE A 61 -10.21 -1.77 -3.33
N PRO A 62 -8.97 -2.29 -3.41
CA PRO A 62 -8.77 -3.73 -3.54
C PRO A 62 -9.30 -4.51 -2.34
N VAL A 63 -9.22 -3.96 -1.12
CA VAL A 63 -9.80 -4.59 0.08
C VAL A 63 -11.31 -4.79 -0.06
N VAL A 64 -12.05 -3.75 -0.43
CA VAL A 64 -13.51 -3.82 -0.61
C VAL A 64 -13.86 -4.75 -1.76
N VAL A 65 -13.13 -4.71 -2.88
CA VAL A 65 -13.35 -5.64 -4.01
C VAL A 65 -13.19 -7.10 -3.55
N VAL A 66 -12.14 -7.43 -2.80
CA VAL A 66 -11.92 -8.78 -2.28
C VAL A 66 -13.02 -9.19 -1.30
N LEU A 67 -13.48 -8.29 -0.43
CA LEU A 67 -14.56 -8.57 0.51
C LEU A 67 -15.91 -8.76 -0.20
N ILE A 68 -16.22 -7.97 -1.24
CA ILE A 68 -17.42 -8.16 -2.07
C ILE A 68 -17.37 -9.53 -2.75
N ILE A 69 -16.24 -9.86 -3.39
CA ILE A 69 -16.07 -11.17 -4.05
C ILE A 69 -16.35 -12.29 -3.05
N LYS A 70 -15.80 -12.16 -1.85
CA LYS A 70 -16.00 -13.12 -0.78
C LYS A 70 -17.45 -13.29 -0.35
N PHE A 71 -18.10 -12.21 0.07
CA PHE A 71 -19.42 -12.27 0.69
C PHE A 71 -20.57 -12.42 -0.31
N VAL A 72 -20.39 -11.99 -1.57
CA VAL A 72 -21.43 -12.08 -2.61
C VAL A 72 -21.35 -13.38 -3.38
N PHE A 73 -20.14 -13.86 -3.72
CA PHE A 73 -19.97 -15.04 -4.57
C PHE A 73 -19.64 -16.31 -3.79
N GLY A 74 -19.41 -16.23 -2.47
CA GLY A 74 -19.25 -17.42 -1.62
C GLY A 74 -18.00 -18.24 -1.95
N VAL A 75 -16.80 -17.65 -1.82
CA VAL A 75 -15.52 -18.37 -2.04
C VAL A 75 -15.06 -19.22 -0.85
N ASP A 76 -15.94 -19.46 0.13
CA ASP A 76 -15.62 -20.24 1.34
C ASP A 76 -15.20 -21.69 1.00
N GLU A 77 -15.64 -22.22 -0.14
CA GLU A 77 -15.30 -23.58 -0.61
C GLU A 77 -13.92 -23.66 -1.30
N VAL A 78 -13.39 -22.53 -1.79
CA VAL A 78 -12.13 -22.46 -2.54
C VAL A 78 -10.94 -22.15 -1.61
N ILE A 79 -11.17 -21.36 -0.56
CA ILE A 79 -10.12 -20.88 0.35
C ILE A 79 -10.31 -21.54 1.72
N ARG A 80 -9.48 -22.55 2.05
CA ARG A 80 -9.50 -23.29 3.33
C ARG A 80 -9.20 -22.45 4.60
N ILE A 81 -9.14 -21.12 4.49
CA ILE A 81 -8.84 -20.20 5.59
C ILE A 81 -10.17 -19.76 6.21
N PRO A 82 -10.36 -19.88 7.53
CA PRO A 82 -11.60 -19.47 8.17
C PRO A 82 -11.93 -18.01 7.89
N THR A 83 -13.22 -17.73 7.69
CA THR A 83 -13.63 -16.45 7.15
C THR A 83 -13.22 -15.24 8.00
N THR A 84 -13.22 -15.39 9.32
CA THR A 84 -12.76 -14.38 10.28
C THR A 84 -11.30 -14.00 10.06
N TRP A 85 -10.41 -14.98 9.91
CA TRP A 85 -8.97 -14.72 9.74
C TRP A 85 -8.66 -14.00 8.43
N TRP A 86 -9.35 -14.37 7.36
CA TRP A 86 -9.19 -13.70 6.07
C TRP A 86 -9.59 -12.22 6.14
N VAL A 87 -10.73 -11.90 6.78
CA VAL A 87 -11.18 -10.52 6.97
C VAL A 87 -10.15 -9.72 7.78
N ILE A 88 -9.64 -10.30 8.87
CA ILE A 88 -8.61 -9.66 9.69
C ILE A 88 -7.37 -9.32 8.86
N ILE A 89 -6.86 -10.28 8.06
CA ILE A 89 -5.67 -10.09 7.23
C ILE A 89 -5.91 -8.96 6.22
N VAL A 90 -7.03 -9.01 5.49
CA VAL A 90 -7.34 -8.05 4.43
C VAL A 90 -7.56 -6.64 5.00
N VAL A 91 -8.23 -6.52 6.14
CA VAL A 91 -8.45 -5.21 6.81
C VAL A 91 -7.13 -4.67 7.38
N ALA A 92 -6.27 -5.54 7.93
CA ALA A 92 -4.96 -5.15 8.46
C ALA A 92 -4.01 -4.58 7.37
N LEU A 93 -4.25 -4.86 6.09
CA LEU A 93 -3.48 -4.26 4.98
C LEU A 93 -3.59 -2.74 4.93
N ILE A 94 -4.69 -2.16 5.43
CA ILE A 94 -4.93 -0.72 5.40
C ILE A 94 -3.99 0.02 6.36
N PRO A 95 -3.99 -0.24 7.68
CA PRO A 95 -3.04 0.40 8.59
C PRO A 95 -1.59 0.01 8.26
N TYR A 96 -1.35 -1.20 7.74
CA TYR A 96 -0.03 -1.60 7.27
C TYR A 96 0.46 -0.76 6.08
N THR A 97 -0.42 -0.52 5.09
CA THR A 97 -0.12 0.34 3.95
C THR A 97 0.15 1.76 4.40
N TRP A 98 -0.67 2.30 5.31
CA TRP A 98 -0.44 3.62 5.88
C TRP A 98 0.95 3.73 6.51
N PHE A 99 1.30 2.76 7.37
CA PHE A 99 2.59 2.72 8.03
C PHE A 99 3.74 2.64 7.03
N GLY A 100 3.74 1.63 6.16
CA GLY A 100 4.83 1.41 5.21
C GLY A 100 5.00 2.57 4.23
N ALA A 101 3.90 3.10 3.69
CA ALA A 101 3.96 4.26 2.80
C ALA A 101 4.46 5.52 3.51
N THR A 102 4.08 5.74 4.77
CA THR A 102 4.57 6.87 5.58
C THR A 102 6.06 6.76 5.84
N VAL A 103 6.54 5.57 6.25
CA VAL A 103 7.97 5.31 6.51
C VAL A 103 8.79 5.45 5.22
N GLY A 104 8.32 4.88 4.11
CA GLY A 104 8.97 5.03 2.80
C GLY A 104 9.04 6.50 2.37
N ALA A 105 7.94 7.23 2.53
CA ALA A 105 7.85 8.64 2.20
C ALA A 105 8.79 9.51 3.06
N LEU A 106 8.88 9.21 4.37
CA LEU A 106 9.82 9.85 5.28
C LEU A 106 11.27 9.61 4.85
N GLY A 107 11.62 8.37 4.53
CA GLY A 107 12.95 8.02 4.03
C GLY A 107 13.31 8.80 2.76
N GLY A 108 12.40 8.85 1.79
CA GLY A 108 12.58 9.62 0.57
C GLY A 108 12.75 11.11 0.82
N TYR A 109 11.94 11.68 1.72
CA TYR A 109 12.05 13.09 2.11
C TYR A 109 13.40 13.42 2.75
N MET A 110 13.86 12.58 3.70
CA MET A 110 15.12 12.81 4.42
C MET A 110 16.34 12.78 3.50
N ILE A 111 16.36 11.88 2.51
CA ILE A 111 17.46 11.80 1.52
C ILE A 111 17.50 13.08 0.67
N ARG A 112 16.36 13.53 0.13
CA ARG A 112 16.30 14.75 -0.69
C ARG A 112 16.72 15.98 0.11
N ARG A 113 16.18 16.12 1.33
CA ARG A 113 16.51 17.22 2.24
C ARG A 113 18.01 17.32 2.53
N ASN A 114 18.71 16.19 2.63
CA ASN A 114 20.14 16.17 2.88
C ASN A 114 20.99 16.38 1.62
N ALA A 115 20.46 16.09 0.43
CA ALA A 115 21.12 16.37 -0.84
C ALA A 115 21.05 17.86 -1.22
N ASP A 116 20.04 18.58 -0.73
CA ASP A 116 19.86 20.03 -0.93
C ASP A 116 20.69 20.89 0.05
N LYS A 117 21.51 20.27 0.92
CA LYS A 117 22.42 20.94 1.85
C LYS A 117 23.86 20.86 1.35
#